data_AF-A0AA39LLW6-F1
#
_entry.id   AF-A0AA39LLW6-F1
#
_cell.length_a   1.000
_cell.length_b   1.000
_cell.length_c   1.000
_cell.angle_alpha   90.00
_cell.angle_beta   90.00
_cell.angle_gamma   90.00
#
_symmetry.space_group_name_H-M   'P 1'
#
loop_
_entity.id
_entity.type
_entity.pdbx_description
1 polymer ?
#
loop_
_entity_poly.entity_id
_entity_poly.type
_entity_poly.pdbx_seq_one_letter_code
_entity_poly.pdbx_strand_id
1 'polypeptide(L)'
;MNDVKRLSICGIMVPPSTPSSVRPLDVDAVVYNFVKRTKPELLLEMFGKNRCHQLEQGDHRFDRSSFLSALEKVREDSKEEKCEAAETSERKEPSNSSKRSKVKITPELAVFDYFYERQNSEALKLLFNKEIRKDYGRKVDRMGIHMPSVLRMYAYHRRLHLKHENKECIEIWKCQMCKKEYRGIGVQILNHIGVHERIPVPCIIEGCEKVVYCPGSLFGHLKRTHVRYVEHLSAQQYCQYTKSQKSFYEQAKKVRDKYFPPESFIRFNDTKVTCTSRDFEDPKCRECGQIMKTSASRRTHIAHHLNLRYKCLFDGCSSQLVASSMTAHLNTVHKKKVAELSEQQIFAHKQMMLVFHKIMKEAVPKYFPYKTGANKEDLQN
;
A
#
# COMPACT_ATOMS: atom_id res chain seq x y z
N MET A 1 -41.39 19.61 26.78
CA MET A 1 -40.16 20.37 27.08
C MET A 1 -39.24 19.44 27.84
N ASN A 2 -38.36 18.72 27.14
CA ASN A 2 -37.49 17.72 27.74
C ASN A 2 -36.04 18.18 27.62
N ASP A 3 -35.45 18.50 28.76
CA ASP A 3 -34.06 18.89 28.94
C ASP A 3 -33.11 17.73 28.62
N VAL A 4 -32.38 17.86 27.52
CA VAL A 4 -31.27 16.97 27.18
C VAL A 4 -30.00 17.55 27.78
N LYS A 5 -29.58 17.00 28.93
CA LYS A 5 -28.27 17.24 29.55
C LYS A 5 -27.16 16.84 28.57
N ARG A 6 -26.44 17.85 28.05
CA ARG A 6 -25.18 17.67 27.33
C ARG A 6 -24.08 17.25 28.32
N LEU A 7 -23.60 16.01 28.18
CA LEU A 7 -22.38 15.54 28.82
C LEU A 7 -21.17 16.18 28.12
N SER A 8 -20.47 17.04 28.86
CA SER A 8 -19.17 17.60 28.51
C SER A 8 -18.09 16.53 28.71
N ILE A 9 -17.48 16.06 27.63
CA ILE A 9 -16.38 15.10 27.67
C ILE A 9 -15.07 15.87 27.78
N CYS A 10 -14.27 15.50 28.79
CA CYS A 10 -12.95 16.04 29.11
C CYS A 10 -12.02 16.05 27.89
N GLY A 11 -11.39 17.21 27.65
CA GLY A 11 -10.38 17.40 26.62
C GLY A 11 -9.08 16.67 26.96
N ILE A 12 -8.71 15.72 26.10
CA ILE A 12 -7.36 15.18 26.05
C ILE A 12 -6.46 16.28 25.49
N MET A 13 -5.59 16.85 26.34
CA MET A 13 -4.51 17.74 25.89
C MET A 13 -3.53 16.92 25.03
N VAL A 14 -3.69 17.03 23.72
CA VAL A 14 -2.68 16.60 22.76
C VAL A 14 -1.54 17.62 22.81
N PRO A 15 -0.28 17.21 23.05
CA PRO A 15 0.84 18.14 23.06
C PRO A 15 0.95 18.88 21.72
N PRO A 16 1.37 20.16 21.71
CA PRO A 16 1.51 20.94 20.49
C PRO A 16 2.48 20.23 19.56
N SER A 17 1.94 19.67 18.49
CA SER A 17 2.73 19.07 17.43
C SER A 17 3.62 20.18 16.88
N THR A 18 4.93 19.96 16.90
CA THR A 18 5.90 20.83 16.22
C THR A 18 5.39 21.12 14.81
N PRO A 19 5.43 22.39 14.35
CA PRO A 19 5.05 22.71 12.98
C PRO A 19 6.11 22.13 12.05
N SER A 20 5.99 20.83 11.75
CA SER A 20 6.63 20.18 10.62
C SER A 20 5.91 20.66 9.36
N SER A 21 6.07 21.96 9.09
CA SER A 21 5.88 22.51 7.76
C SER A 21 7.00 21.90 6.93
N VAL A 22 6.73 20.70 6.41
CA VAL A 22 7.51 20.10 5.34
C VAL A 22 7.40 21.09 4.19
N ARG A 23 8.37 22.01 4.10
CA ARG A 23 8.48 22.94 2.98
C ARG A 23 8.42 22.09 1.71
N PRO A 24 7.65 22.51 0.69
CA PRO A 24 7.63 21.82 -0.59
C PRO A 24 9.07 21.51 -1.00
N LEU A 25 9.31 20.24 -1.33
CA LEU A 25 10.60 19.81 -1.86
C LEU A 25 10.94 20.70 -3.04
N ASP A 26 12.00 21.48 -2.90
CA ASP A 26 12.42 22.42 -3.94
C ASP A 26 12.97 21.59 -5.10
N VAL A 27 12.21 21.52 -6.20
CA VAL A 27 12.62 20.77 -7.39
C VAL A 27 13.97 21.25 -7.88
N ASP A 28 14.27 22.54 -7.70
CA ASP A 28 15.55 23.13 -8.05
C ASP A 28 16.67 22.52 -7.23
N ALA A 29 16.44 22.13 -5.96
CA ALA A 29 17.47 21.48 -5.15
C ALA A 29 17.81 20.07 -5.65
N VAL A 30 16.83 19.33 -6.17
CA VAL A 30 17.04 18.01 -6.78
C VAL A 30 17.84 18.15 -8.08
N VAL A 31 17.44 19.09 -8.94
CA VAL A 31 18.11 19.35 -10.23
C VAL A 31 19.51 19.92 -10.00
N TYR A 32 19.68 20.85 -9.06
CA TYR A 32 20.96 21.39 -8.63
C TYR A 32 21.92 20.29 -8.19
N ASN A 33 21.45 19.37 -7.35
CA ASN A 33 22.26 18.25 -6.88
C ASN A 33 22.72 17.33 -8.02
N PHE A 34 21.88 17.16 -9.05
CA PHE A 34 22.28 16.42 -10.25
C PHE A 34 23.37 17.18 -11.02
N VAL A 35 23.13 18.46 -11.36
CA VAL A 35 24.08 19.29 -12.12
C VAL A 35 25.41 19.41 -11.39
N LYS A 36 25.40 19.62 -10.07
CA LYS A 36 26.58 19.70 -9.21
C LYS A 36 27.51 18.49 -9.33
N ARG A 37 26.98 17.32 -9.68
CA ARG A 37 27.77 16.07 -9.80
C ARG A 37 28.23 15.81 -11.21
N THR A 38 27.35 16.05 -12.18
CA THR A 38 27.66 15.73 -13.57
C THR A 38 28.51 16.82 -14.21
N LYS A 39 28.25 18.08 -13.85
CA LYS A 39 28.79 19.29 -14.49
C LYS A 39 28.84 20.47 -13.49
N PRO A 40 29.63 20.40 -12.40
CA PRO A 40 29.68 21.43 -11.36
C PRO A 40 30.04 22.82 -11.89
N GLU A 41 30.82 22.90 -12.96
CA GLU A 41 31.22 24.14 -13.62
C GLU A 41 30.03 24.96 -14.15
N LEU A 42 28.90 24.31 -14.44
CA LEU A 42 27.70 24.96 -14.96
C LEU A 42 26.78 25.53 -13.87
N LEU A 43 27.05 25.28 -12.59
CA LEU A 43 26.13 25.65 -11.51
C LEU A 43 25.85 27.15 -11.43
N LEU A 44 26.92 27.95 -11.49
CA LEU A 44 26.81 29.41 -11.40
C LEU A 44 26.06 29.99 -12.60
N GLU A 45 26.26 29.42 -13.79
CA GLU A 45 25.58 29.82 -15.01
C GLU A 45 24.08 29.46 -14.95
N MET A 46 23.75 28.26 -14.47
CA MET A 46 22.38 27.74 -14.51
C MET A 46 21.47 28.27 -13.39
N PHE A 47 22.02 28.47 -12.19
CA PHE A 47 21.24 28.85 -11.01
C PHE A 47 21.56 30.26 -10.52
N GLY A 48 22.74 30.80 -10.84
CA GLY A 48 23.23 32.06 -10.29
C GLY A 48 23.79 31.90 -8.87
N LYS A 49 24.78 32.73 -8.53
CA LYS A 49 25.54 32.65 -7.26
C LYS A 49 24.65 32.64 -6.02
N ASN A 50 23.65 33.51 -5.96
CA ASN A 50 22.75 33.63 -4.80
C ASN A 50 21.87 32.39 -4.61
N ARG A 51 21.38 31.80 -5.71
CA ARG A 51 20.54 30.60 -5.66
C ARG A 51 21.38 29.37 -5.31
N CYS A 52 22.57 29.22 -5.87
CA CYS A 52 23.51 28.17 -5.47
C CYS A 52 23.75 28.20 -3.96
N HIS A 53 24.02 29.40 -3.40
CA HIS A 53 24.22 29.54 -1.96
C HIS A 53 23.00 29.12 -1.13
N GLN A 54 21.78 29.50 -1.55
CA GLN A 54 20.54 29.07 -0.89
C GLN A 54 20.36 27.54 -0.95
N LEU A 55 20.62 26.93 -2.11
CA LEU A 55 20.50 25.49 -2.31
C LEU A 55 21.56 24.72 -1.52
N GLU A 56 22.76 25.28 -1.39
CA GLU A 56 23.85 24.72 -0.58
C GLU A 56 23.56 24.74 0.92
N GLN A 57 22.90 25.78 1.43
CA GLN A 57 22.45 25.82 2.82
C GLN A 57 21.45 24.67 3.13
N GLY A 58 20.73 24.18 2.11
CA GLY A 58 19.80 23.04 2.21
C GLY A 58 20.38 21.68 1.82
N ASP A 59 21.65 21.60 1.38
CA ASP A 59 22.20 20.42 0.68
C ASP A 59 22.28 19.17 1.56
N HIS A 60 22.44 19.35 2.88
CA HIS A 60 22.43 18.27 3.87
C HIS A 60 21.14 17.43 3.87
N ARG A 61 20.07 17.90 3.23
CA ARG A 61 18.78 17.19 3.13
C ARG A 61 18.72 16.18 1.98
N PHE A 62 19.67 16.21 1.06
CA PHE A 62 19.70 15.35 -0.12
C PHE A 62 20.91 14.44 -0.04
N ASP A 63 20.73 13.22 0.47
CA ASP A 63 21.84 12.27 0.53
C ASP A 63 22.44 12.01 -0.87
N ARG A 64 23.78 12.07 -0.89
CA ARG A 64 24.67 11.95 -2.04
C ARG A 64 24.44 10.68 -2.85
N SER A 65 24.10 9.57 -2.21
CA SER A 65 23.92 8.27 -2.88
C SER A 65 22.47 7.99 -3.29
N SER A 66 21.52 8.65 -2.61
CA SER A 66 20.10 8.36 -2.70
C SER A 66 19.49 8.68 -4.07
N PHE A 67 19.79 9.82 -4.71
CA PHE A 67 19.11 10.20 -5.96
C PHE A 67 19.53 9.41 -7.21
N LEU A 68 20.78 8.95 -7.33
CA LEU A 68 21.17 8.14 -8.49
C LEU A 68 20.68 6.68 -8.32
N SER A 69 20.84 6.14 -7.11
CA SER A 69 20.21 4.87 -6.72
C SER A 69 18.68 4.90 -6.93
N ALA A 70 18.08 6.08 -6.83
CA ALA A 70 16.65 6.28 -7.05
C ALA A 70 16.17 5.90 -8.43
N LEU A 71 16.86 6.44 -9.40
CA LEU A 71 16.44 6.39 -10.79
C LEU A 71 16.84 5.06 -11.39
N GLU A 72 17.87 4.41 -10.84
CA GLU A 72 18.19 3.01 -11.09
C GLU A 72 17.14 2.05 -10.51
N LYS A 73 16.60 2.28 -9.31
CA LYS A 73 15.52 1.45 -8.74
C LYS A 73 14.17 1.63 -9.45
N VAL A 74 13.81 2.86 -9.84
CA VAL A 74 12.62 3.10 -10.68
C VAL A 74 12.69 2.31 -12.00
N ARG A 75 13.90 2.08 -12.53
CA ARG A 75 14.15 1.22 -13.70
C ARG A 75 13.86 -0.26 -13.43
N GLU A 76 13.99 -0.73 -12.20
CA GLU A 76 13.76 -2.13 -11.80
C GLU A 76 12.29 -2.38 -11.46
N ASP A 77 11.68 -1.52 -10.63
CA ASP A 77 10.28 -1.67 -10.19
C ASP A 77 9.29 -1.54 -11.34
N SER A 78 9.59 -0.72 -12.35
CA SER A 78 8.77 -0.63 -13.56
C SER A 78 8.81 -1.93 -14.38
N LYS A 79 9.70 -2.88 -14.08
CA LYS A 79 9.65 -4.26 -14.58
C LYS A 79 8.83 -5.17 -13.66
N GLU A 80 8.80 -4.92 -12.35
CA GLU A 80 8.11 -5.76 -11.36
C GLU A 80 6.61 -5.47 -11.21
N GLU A 81 6.14 -4.23 -11.44
CA GLU A 81 4.68 -3.96 -11.57
C GLU A 81 4.04 -4.77 -12.71
N LYS A 82 4.87 -5.33 -13.60
CA LYS A 82 4.46 -6.28 -14.64
C LYS A 82 4.13 -7.67 -14.06
N CYS A 83 4.70 -8.07 -12.92
CA CYS A 83 4.40 -9.35 -12.27
C CYS A 83 3.08 -9.31 -11.49
N GLU A 84 2.72 -8.20 -10.84
CA GLU A 84 1.43 -8.10 -10.13
C GLU A 84 0.24 -7.85 -11.08
N ALA A 85 0.46 -7.27 -12.27
CA ALA A 85 -0.59 -7.00 -13.25
C ALA A 85 -0.75 -8.08 -14.34
N ALA A 86 0.26 -8.92 -14.60
CA ALA A 86 0.19 -9.95 -15.64
C ALA A 86 -0.51 -11.25 -15.21
N GLU A 87 -0.78 -11.46 -13.92
CA GLU A 87 -1.39 -12.72 -13.45
C GLU A 87 -2.93 -12.70 -13.37
N THR A 88 -3.62 -11.74 -14.00
CA THR A 88 -5.10 -11.66 -13.95
C THR A 88 -5.85 -11.48 -15.28
N SER A 89 -5.25 -11.72 -16.45
CA SER A 89 -6.04 -11.73 -17.69
C SER A 89 -5.59 -12.75 -18.74
N GLU A 90 -6.07 -13.98 -18.62
CA GLU A 90 -6.21 -14.89 -19.77
C GLU A 90 -7.66 -14.89 -20.25
N ARG A 91 -8.05 -13.81 -20.94
CA ARG A 91 -9.06 -13.85 -22.02
C ARG A 91 -8.64 -12.81 -23.05
N LYS A 92 -7.98 -13.30 -24.10
CA LYS A 92 -7.54 -12.49 -25.24
C LYS A 92 -8.76 -12.11 -26.08
N GLU A 93 -9.27 -10.92 -25.89
CA GLU A 93 -9.80 -10.18 -27.04
C GLU A 93 -8.60 -9.52 -27.75
N PRO A 94 -8.55 -9.53 -29.09
CA PRO A 94 -7.50 -8.87 -29.85
C PRO A 94 -7.71 -7.35 -29.82
N SER A 95 -7.55 -6.73 -28.65
CA SER A 95 -7.42 -5.27 -28.59
C SER A 95 -6.10 -4.92 -29.25
N ASN A 96 -6.17 -4.16 -30.34
CA ASN A 96 -5.03 -3.62 -31.08
C ASN A 96 -4.32 -2.51 -30.27
N SER A 97 -3.99 -2.80 -29.01
CA SER A 97 -3.15 -1.94 -28.19
C SER A 97 -1.77 -1.99 -28.80
N SER A 98 -1.45 -0.97 -29.60
CA SER A 98 -0.11 -0.79 -30.16
C SER A 98 0.90 -1.04 -29.03
N LYS A 99 1.90 -1.89 -29.29
CA LYS A 99 3.00 -2.16 -28.38
C LYS A 99 3.74 -0.84 -28.13
N ARG A 100 3.23 0.00 -27.23
CA ARG A 100 3.87 1.25 -26.82
C ARG A 100 5.21 0.84 -26.23
N SER A 101 6.29 1.17 -26.94
CA SER A 101 7.64 0.96 -26.43
C SER A 101 7.74 1.68 -25.09
N LYS A 102 7.96 0.92 -24.01
CA LYS A 102 8.03 1.45 -22.66
C LYS A 102 9.30 2.29 -22.58
N VAL A 103 9.16 3.61 -22.67
CA VAL A 103 10.29 4.54 -22.54
C VAL A 103 10.79 4.43 -21.11
N LYS A 104 12.08 4.11 -20.96
CA LYS A 104 12.73 4.06 -19.66
C LYS A 104 13.03 5.50 -19.22
N ILE A 105 12.52 5.89 -18.05
CA ILE A 105 12.81 7.20 -17.46
C ILE A 105 14.16 7.11 -16.73
N THR A 106 15.11 7.93 -17.14
CA THR A 106 16.46 8.02 -16.54
C THR A 106 16.61 9.35 -15.79
N PRO A 107 17.57 9.50 -14.87
CA PRO A 107 17.85 10.79 -14.22
C PRO A 107 18.00 11.94 -15.20
N GLU A 108 18.77 11.69 -16.26
CA GLU A 108 19.10 12.66 -17.28
C GLU A 108 17.86 13.07 -18.06
N LEU A 109 16.96 12.12 -18.35
CA LEU A 109 15.71 12.40 -19.04
C LEU A 109 14.76 13.22 -18.15
N ALA A 110 14.74 12.97 -16.84
CA ALA A 110 13.96 13.74 -15.88
C ALA A 110 14.47 15.18 -15.77
N VAL A 111 15.80 15.36 -15.67
CA VAL A 111 16.43 16.69 -15.63
C VAL A 111 16.26 17.42 -16.95
N PHE A 112 16.36 16.71 -18.08
CA PHE A 112 16.04 17.27 -19.39
C PHE A 112 14.62 17.80 -19.43
N ASP A 113 13.64 16.99 -19.02
CA ASP A 113 12.22 17.35 -18.98
C ASP A 113 11.97 18.60 -18.13
N TYR A 114 12.61 18.70 -16.96
CA TYR A 114 12.53 19.90 -16.10
C TYR A 114 12.94 21.19 -16.81
N PHE A 115 14.03 21.18 -17.57
CA PHE A 115 14.49 22.35 -18.34
C PHE A 115 13.70 22.55 -19.63
N TYR A 116 13.20 21.46 -20.21
CA TYR A 116 12.36 21.46 -21.40
C TYR A 116 11.00 22.13 -21.14
N GLU A 117 10.31 21.75 -20.05
CA GLU A 117 9.05 22.38 -19.62
C GLU A 117 9.19 23.88 -19.36
N ARG A 118 10.37 24.32 -18.88
CA ARG A 118 10.70 25.74 -18.61
C ARG A 118 11.20 26.49 -19.84
N GLN A 119 11.31 25.82 -20.99
CA GLN A 119 11.87 26.39 -22.22
C GLN A 119 13.29 26.98 -22.04
N ASN A 120 14.06 26.47 -21.08
CA ASN A 120 15.42 26.96 -20.83
C ASN A 120 16.41 26.30 -21.82
N SER A 121 16.41 26.82 -23.04
CA SER A 121 17.20 26.26 -24.14
C SER A 121 18.72 26.34 -23.92
N GLU A 122 19.18 27.30 -23.11
CA GLU A 122 20.59 27.47 -22.76
C GLU A 122 21.06 26.36 -21.81
N ALA A 123 20.34 26.14 -20.70
CA ALA A 123 20.60 25.01 -19.80
C ALA A 123 20.60 23.67 -20.54
N LEU A 124 19.65 23.46 -21.47
CA LEU A 124 19.61 22.27 -22.30
C LEU A 124 20.85 22.13 -23.19
N LYS A 125 21.31 23.22 -23.84
CA LYS A 125 22.53 23.22 -24.67
C LYS A 125 23.78 22.89 -23.85
N LEU A 126 23.88 23.41 -22.64
CA LEU A 126 25.01 23.20 -21.73
C LEU A 126 25.05 21.78 -21.18
N LEU A 127 23.90 21.26 -20.74
CA LEU A 127 23.80 19.93 -20.14
C LEU A 127 23.83 18.80 -21.17
N PHE A 128 23.27 19.00 -22.36
CA PHE A 128 23.03 17.91 -23.30
C PHE A 128 23.52 18.26 -24.72
N ASN A 129 24.30 17.34 -25.31
CA ASN A 129 24.70 17.48 -26.70
C ASN A 129 23.48 17.43 -27.64
N LYS A 130 23.66 17.87 -28.89
CA LYS A 130 22.57 18.02 -29.86
C LYS A 130 21.81 16.70 -30.12
N GLU A 131 22.51 15.57 -30.13
CA GLU A 131 21.92 14.25 -30.39
C GLU A 131 21.06 13.78 -29.22
N ILE A 132 21.58 13.88 -27.99
CA ILE A 132 20.85 13.54 -26.75
C ILE A 132 19.61 14.43 -26.62
N ARG A 133 19.72 15.73 -26.89
CA ARG A 133 18.56 16.64 -26.86
C ARG A 133 17.46 16.23 -27.83
N LYS A 134 17.82 15.85 -29.06
CA LYS A 134 16.86 15.35 -30.04
C LYS A 134 16.22 14.05 -29.58
N ASP A 135 17.01 13.14 -29.02
CA ASP A 135 16.48 11.86 -28.53
C ASP A 135 15.55 12.02 -27.33
N TYR A 136 15.96 12.83 -26.35
CA TYR A 136 15.15 13.11 -25.16
C TYR A 136 13.92 13.94 -25.51
N GLY A 137 14.02 14.92 -26.40
CA GLY A 137 12.86 15.65 -26.93
C GLY A 137 11.82 14.70 -27.52
N ARG A 138 12.23 13.79 -28.42
CA ARG A 138 11.33 12.75 -28.96
C ARG A 138 10.72 11.85 -27.89
N LYS A 139 11.45 11.56 -26.81
CA LYS A 139 10.95 10.74 -25.69
C LYS A 139 9.93 11.50 -24.85
N VAL A 140 10.21 12.76 -24.53
CA VAL A 140 9.29 13.67 -23.82
C VAL A 140 8.03 13.84 -24.66
N ASP A 141 8.15 14.19 -25.94
CA ASP A 141 7.00 14.37 -26.84
C ASP A 141 6.15 13.10 -26.98
N ARG A 142 6.80 11.92 -27.03
CA ARG A 142 6.11 10.62 -27.07
C ARG A 142 5.36 10.31 -25.78
N MET A 143 5.91 10.69 -24.63
CA MET A 143 5.25 10.47 -23.34
C MET A 143 4.18 11.51 -23.05
N GLY A 144 4.36 12.75 -23.51
CA GLY A 144 3.45 13.86 -23.32
C GLY A 144 3.02 14.01 -21.87
N ILE A 145 1.71 14.03 -21.65
CA ILE A 145 1.06 14.16 -20.33
C ILE A 145 1.44 13.00 -19.37
N HIS A 146 1.99 11.90 -19.89
CA HIS A 146 2.40 10.76 -19.07
C HIS A 146 3.82 10.88 -18.50
N MET A 147 4.61 11.90 -18.87
CA MET A 147 5.89 12.14 -18.22
C MET A 147 5.65 12.57 -16.77
N PRO A 148 6.12 11.81 -15.76
CA PRO A 148 6.00 12.25 -14.38
C PRO A 148 6.98 13.40 -14.13
N SER A 149 6.57 14.39 -13.33
CA SER A 149 7.46 15.49 -12.95
C SER A 149 8.70 14.98 -12.20
N VAL A 150 9.81 15.73 -12.23
CA VAL A 150 11.00 15.43 -11.41
C VAL A 150 10.66 15.27 -9.94
N LEU A 151 9.77 16.12 -9.43
CA LEU A 151 9.29 16.06 -8.05
C LEU A 151 8.65 14.70 -7.75
N ARG A 152 7.82 14.21 -8.66
CA ARG A 152 7.15 12.93 -8.54
C ARG A 152 8.10 11.76 -8.51
N MET A 153 9.07 11.76 -9.42
CA MET A 153 10.10 10.71 -9.49
C MET A 153 10.92 10.69 -8.19
N TYR A 154 11.34 11.86 -7.72
CA TYR A 154 12.07 11.99 -6.46
C TYR A 154 11.22 11.52 -5.26
N ALA A 155 9.97 11.96 -5.17
CA ALA A 155 9.08 11.58 -4.07
C ALA A 155 8.80 10.07 -4.05
N TYR A 156 8.57 9.46 -5.22
CA TYR A 156 8.41 8.01 -5.35
C TYR A 156 9.63 7.26 -4.84
N HIS A 157 10.83 7.70 -5.22
CA HIS A 157 12.04 7.10 -4.72
C HIS A 157 12.22 7.29 -3.22
N ARG A 158 12.10 8.53 -2.73
CA ARG A 158 12.25 8.84 -1.31
C ARG A 158 11.36 7.92 -0.48
N ARG A 159 10.12 7.69 -0.92
CA ARG A 159 9.22 6.72 -0.30
C ARG A 159 9.79 5.30 -0.31
N LEU A 160 10.28 4.80 -1.45
CA LEU A 160 10.85 3.44 -1.54
C LEU A 160 12.09 3.25 -0.66
N HIS A 161 12.97 4.25 -0.62
CA HIS A 161 14.14 4.25 0.24
C HIS A 161 13.73 4.14 1.71
N LEU A 162 12.88 5.06 2.15
CA LEU A 162 12.35 5.07 3.51
C LEU A 162 11.59 3.78 3.83
N LYS A 163 10.89 3.18 2.86
CA LYS A 163 10.19 1.88 3.04
C LYS A 163 11.16 0.74 3.32
N HIS A 164 12.35 0.77 2.73
CA HIS A 164 13.38 -0.24 3.01
C HIS A 164 13.94 -0.12 4.42
N GLU A 165 14.12 1.11 4.91
CA GLU A 165 14.59 1.40 6.27
C GLU A 165 13.49 1.17 7.32
N ASN A 166 12.23 1.37 6.93
CA ASN A 166 11.06 1.36 7.81
C ASN A 166 10.04 0.28 7.42
N LYS A 167 10.51 -0.95 7.13
CA LYS A 167 9.66 -2.07 6.63
C LYS A 167 8.47 -2.39 7.53
N GLU A 168 8.60 -2.16 8.82
CA GLU A 168 7.56 -2.44 9.81
C GLU A 168 6.70 -1.21 10.13
N CYS A 169 6.96 -0.03 9.56
CA CYS A 169 6.21 1.18 9.89
C CYS A 169 5.05 1.43 8.92
N ILE A 170 4.01 2.10 9.41
CA ILE A 170 2.84 2.47 8.59
C ILE A 170 3.17 3.73 7.79
N GLU A 171 2.85 3.74 6.50
CA GLU A 171 2.97 4.95 5.67
C GLU A 171 1.90 5.99 6.08
N ILE A 172 2.31 7.25 6.18
CA ILE A 172 1.42 8.41 6.40
C ILE A 172 1.33 9.20 5.10
N TRP A 173 0.10 9.39 4.64
CA TRP A 173 -0.24 10.03 3.37
C TRP A 173 -1.18 11.21 3.59
N LYS A 174 -1.01 12.30 2.81
CA LYS A 174 -1.91 13.46 2.84
C LYS A 174 -2.80 13.48 1.61
N CYS A 175 -4.12 13.42 1.77
CA CYS A 175 -5.01 13.51 0.61
C CYS A 175 -4.88 14.88 -0.06
N GLN A 176 -4.63 14.92 -1.38
CA GLN A 176 -4.52 16.18 -2.13
C GLN A 176 -5.84 16.95 -2.20
N MET A 177 -6.98 16.26 -2.13
CA MET A 177 -8.28 16.90 -2.20
C MET A 177 -8.73 17.49 -0.86
N CYS A 178 -8.84 16.67 0.19
CA CYS A 178 -9.34 17.13 1.49
C CYS A 178 -8.27 17.53 2.50
N LYS A 179 -6.98 17.40 2.15
CA LYS A 179 -5.81 17.72 2.99
C LYS A 179 -5.71 16.95 4.31
N LYS A 180 -6.58 15.97 4.55
CA LYS A 180 -6.52 15.07 5.71
C LYS A 180 -5.37 14.08 5.59
N GLU A 181 -4.75 13.77 6.72
CA GLU A 181 -3.71 12.75 6.83
C GLU A 181 -4.33 11.39 7.11
N TYR A 182 -3.84 10.37 6.42
CA TYR A 182 -4.25 8.99 6.54
C TYR A 182 -3.03 8.15 6.92
N ARG A 183 -3.14 7.47 8.05
CA ARG A 183 -2.18 6.46 8.51
C ARG A 183 -2.78 5.12 8.12
N GLY A 184 -2.14 4.37 7.23
CA GLY A 184 -2.77 3.10 6.86
C GLY A 184 -2.08 2.25 5.81
N ILE A 185 -2.44 0.98 5.85
CA ILE A 185 -2.26 0.04 4.74
C ILE A 185 -3.13 0.51 3.56
N GLY A 186 -2.70 0.25 2.32
CA GLY A 186 -3.33 0.75 1.09
C GLY A 186 -4.86 0.63 1.03
N VAL A 187 -5.48 -0.37 1.68
CA VAL A 187 -6.93 -0.53 1.76
C VAL A 187 -7.65 0.70 2.37
N GLN A 188 -7.09 1.32 3.40
CA GLN A 188 -7.70 2.49 4.04
C GLN A 188 -7.68 3.72 3.12
N ILE A 189 -6.59 3.89 2.38
CA ILE A 189 -6.42 4.92 1.35
C ILE A 189 -7.46 4.71 0.23
N LEU A 190 -7.64 3.47 -0.25
CA LEU A 190 -8.63 3.14 -1.28
C LEU A 190 -10.07 3.37 -0.79
N ASN A 191 -10.37 3.03 0.46
CA ASN A 191 -11.68 3.32 1.06
C ASN A 191 -11.94 4.83 1.11
N HIS A 192 -10.93 5.64 1.45
CA HIS A 192 -11.06 7.09 1.43
C HIS A 192 -11.31 7.62 0.02
N ILE A 193 -10.58 7.11 -0.99
CA ILE A 193 -10.79 7.48 -2.40
C ILE A 193 -12.24 7.21 -2.83
N GLY A 194 -12.79 6.04 -2.47
CA GLY A 194 -14.17 5.70 -2.83
C GLY A 194 -15.22 6.65 -2.28
N VAL A 195 -14.98 7.30 -1.14
CA VAL A 195 -15.85 8.35 -0.60
C VAL A 195 -15.81 9.60 -1.49
N HIS A 196 -14.62 10.00 -1.95
CA HIS A 196 -14.48 11.15 -2.85
C HIS A 196 -15.07 10.90 -4.24
N GLU A 197 -14.83 9.71 -4.79
CA GLU A 197 -15.27 9.32 -6.14
C GLU A 197 -16.69 8.75 -6.16
N ARG A 198 -17.34 8.64 -4.98
CA ARG A 198 -18.68 8.05 -4.80
C ARG A 198 -18.82 6.69 -5.50
N ILE A 199 -17.79 5.85 -5.38
CA ILE A 199 -17.77 4.53 -6.03
C ILE A 199 -18.88 3.67 -5.42
N PRO A 200 -19.90 3.25 -6.19
CA PRO A 200 -21.05 2.57 -5.64
C PRO A 200 -20.71 1.15 -5.20
N VAL A 201 -21.19 0.78 -4.02
CA VAL A 201 -21.16 -0.58 -3.49
C VAL A 201 -22.61 -0.92 -3.10
N PRO A 202 -23.35 -1.63 -3.97
CA PRO A 202 -24.75 -1.96 -3.70
C PRO A 202 -24.87 -2.97 -2.55
N CYS A 203 -26.01 -2.94 -1.84
CA CYS A 203 -26.35 -3.98 -0.89
C CYS A 203 -26.58 -5.32 -1.62
N ILE A 204 -26.14 -6.41 -1.01
CA ILE A 204 -26.23 -7.78 -1.54
C ILE A 204 -27.49 -8.53 -1.05
N ILE A 205 -28.31 -7.88 -0.22
CA ILE A 205 -29.53 -8.48 0.32
C ILE A 205 -30.68 -8.18 -0.64
N GLU A 206 -31.36 -9.22 -1.10
CA GLU A 206 -32.51 -9.12 -1.99
C GLU A 206 -33.59 -8.19 -1.40
N GLY A 207 -34.12 -7.29 -2.23
CA GLY A 207 -35.08 -6.26 -1.81
C GLY A 207 -34.46 -5.03 -1.12
N CYS A 208 -33.14 -4.97 -0.92
CA CYS A 208 -32.49 -3.79 -0.36
C CYS A 208 -31.82 -2.94 -1.45
N GLU A 209 -32.41 -1.78 -1.75
CA GLU A 209 -31.91 -0.85 -2.77
C GLU A 209 -30.78 0.08 -2.26
N LYS A 210 -30.30 -0.14 -1.02
CA LYS A 210 -29.31 0.75 -0.43
C LYS A 210 -27.97 0.62 -1.16
N VAL A 211 -27.44 1.75 -1.62
CA VAL A 211 -26.07 1.87 -2.13
C VAL A 211 -25.22 2.65 -1.12
N VAL A 212 -24.01 2.15 -0.86
CA VAL A 212 -23.00 2.83 -0.02
C VAL A 212 -21.73 3.08 -0.82
N TYR A 213 -20.80 3.89 -0.30
CA TYR A 213 -19.61 4.36 -1.06
C TYR A 213 -18.27 3.85 -0.51
N CYS A 214 -18.30 2.83 0.35
CA CYS A 214 -17.11 2.06 0.69
C CYS A 214 -17.48 0.68 1.26
N PRO A 215 -16.61 -0.34 1.10
CA PRO A 215 -16.79 -1.67 1.68
C PRO A 215 -17.06 -1.68 3.20
N GLY A 216 -16.38 -0.81 3.95
CA GLY A 216 -16.58 -0.69 5.40
C GLY A 216 -18.00 -0.24 5.77
N SER A 217 -18.56 0.70 4.99
CA SER A 217 -19.96 1.12 5.16
C SER A 217 -20.94 0.02 4.77
N LEU A 218 -20.62 -0.82 3.78
CA LEU A 218 -21.47 -1.97 3.41
C LEU A 218 -21.53 -2.96 4.56
N PHE A 219 -20.37 -3.30 5.15
CA PHE A 219 -20.33 -4.15 6.34
C PHE A 219 -21.17 -3.57 7.49
N GLY A 220 -21.01 -2.27 7.79
CA GLY A 220 -21.80 -1.60 8.82
C GLY A 220 -23.30 -1.51 8.52
N HIS A 221 -23.69 -1.48 7.24
CA HIS A 221 -25.08 -1.53 6.80
C HIS A 221 -25.68 -2.94 6.95
N LEU A 222 -24.99 -3.98 6.48
CA LEU A 222 -25.40 -5.38 6.65
C LEU A 222 -25.64 -5.71 8.14
N LYS A 223 -24.73 -5.27 9.01
CA LYS A 223 -24.84 -5.48 10.45
C LYS A 223 -26.04 -4.75 11.07
N ARG A 224 -26.26 -3.48 10.73
CA ARG A 224 -27.28 -2.64 11.40
C ARG A 224 -28.68 -2.76 10.81
N THR A 225 -28.78 -2.90 9.49
CA THR A 225 -30.07 -2.90 8.78
C THR A 225 -30.60 -4.31 8.58
N HIS A 226 -29.72 -5.28 8.30
CA HIS A 226 -30.12 -6.65 8.03
C HIS A 226 -29.81 -7.61 9.17
N VAL A 227 -29.15 -7.14 10.24
CA VAL A 227 -28.68 -7.97 11.37
C VAL A 227 -27.83 -9.16 10.87
N ARG A 228 -27.16 -8.98 9.72
CA ARG A 228 -26.34 -10.00 9.09
C ARG A 228 -24.86 -9.65 9.21
N TYR A 229 -24.13 -10.57 9.80
CA TYR A 229 -22.69 -10.59 9.80
C TYR A 229 -22.19 -11.23 8.50
N VAL A 230 -21.00 -10.84 8.03
CA VAL A 230 -20.43 -11.38 6.79
C VAL A 230 -20.28 -12.90 6.89
N GLU A 231 -20.02 -13.41 8.09
CA GLU A 231 -19.91 -14.80 8.47
C GLU A 231 -21.21 -15.60 8.24
N HIS A 232 -22.37 -14.95 8.29
CA HIS A 232 -23.70 -15.56 8.16
C HIS A 232 -24.35 -15.34 6.79
N LEU A 233 -23.61 -14.79 5.82
CA LEU A 233 -24.08 -14.67 4.44
C LEU A 233 -24.19 -16.05 3.79
N SER A 234 -25.14 -16.24 2.88
CA SER A 234 -25.15 -17.43 2.02
C SER A 234 -23.92 -17.43 1.09
N ALA A 235 -23.60 -18.57 0.48
CA ALA A 235 -22.50 -18.68 -0.48
C ALA A 235 -22.62 -17.65 -1.63
N GLN A 236 -23.83 -17.52 -2.19
CA GLN A 236 -24.14 -16.56 -3.25
C GLN A 236 -23.95 -15.11 -2.77
N GLN A 237 -24.51 -14.75 -1.61
CA GLN A 237 -24.37 -13.40 -1.02
C GLN A 237 -22.90 -13.06 -0.74
N TYR A 238 -22.14 -14.01 -0.19
CA TYR A 238 -20.72 -13.80 0.07
C TYR A 238 -19.91 -13.60 -1.23
N CYS A 239 -20.21 -14.37 -2.28
CA CYS A 239 -19.56 -14.18 -3.57
C CYS A 239 -19.88 -12.79 -4.16
N GLN A 240 -21.14 -12.35 -4.11
CA GLN A 240 -21.55 -11.01 -4.52
C GLN A 240 -20.86 -9.91 -3.70
N TYR A 241 -20.72 -10.11 -2.38
CA TYR A 241 -19.99 -9.22 -1.49
C TYR A 241 -18.53 -9.07 -1.93
N THR A 242 -17.81 -10.18 -2.11
CA THR A 242 -16.41 -10.19 -2.52
C THR A 242 -16.21 -9.58 -3.91
N LYS A 243 -17.11 -9.89 -4.87
CA LYS A 243 -17.12 -9.26 -6.21
C LYS A 243 -17.26 -7.75 -6.11
N SER A 244 -18.20 -7.26 -5.29
CA SER A 244 -18.43 -5.82 -5.08
C SER A 244 -17.23 -5.14 -4.45
N GLN A 245 -16.60 -5.76 -3.43
CA GLN A 245 -15.37 -5.24 -2.83
C GLN A 245 -14.22 -5.15 -3.84
N LYS A 246 -14.01 -6.20 -4.63
CA LYS A 246 -12.95 -6.24 -5.65
C LYS A 246 -13.15 -5.13 -6.68
N SER A 247 -14.36 -5.02 -7.24
CA SER A 247 -14.71 -3.97 -8.21
C SER A 247 -14.47 -2.57 -7.63
N PHE A 248 -14.88 -2.33 -6.38
CA PHE A 248 -14.62 -1.07 -5.68
C PHE A 248 -13.12 -0.74 -5.62
N TYR A 249 -12.29 -1.68 -5.17
CA TYR A 249 -10.85 -1.44 -5.02
C TYR A 249 -10.14 -1.27 -6.36
N GLU A 250 -10.57 -1.98 -7.40
CA GLU A 250 -10.04 -1.78 -8.76
C GLU A 250 -10.35 -0.38 -9.29
N GLN A 251 -11.57 0.11 -9.09
CA GLN A 251 -11.96 1.48 -9.46
C GLN A 251 -11.18 2.51 -8.64
N ALA A 252 -11.07 2.34 -7.33
CA ALA A 252 -10.32 3.23 -6.46
C ALA A 252 -8.82 3.26 -6.81
N LYS A 253 -8.24 2.12 -7.21
CA LYS A 253 -6.82 2.02 -7.60
C LYS A 253 -6.51 2.84 -8.86
N LYS A 254 -7.42 2.88 -9.84
CA LYS A 254 -7.26 3.64 -11.11
C LYS A 254 -7.09 5.14 -10.88
N VAL A 255 -7.75 5.68 -9.86
CA VAL A 255 -7.74 7.11 -9.53
C VAL A 255 -6.91 7.42 -8.28
N ARG A 256 -6.18 6.45 -7.74
CA ARG A 256 -5.37 6.64 -6.52
C ARG A 256 -4.43 7.82 -6.62
N ASP A 257 -3.81 7.96 -7.77
CA ASP A 257 -2.79 8.97 -8.01
C ASP A 257 -3.32 10.41 -8.04
N LYS A 258 -4.62 10.60 -8.31
CA LYS A 258 -5.29 11.90 -8.20
C LYS A 258 -5.35 12.39 -6.75
N TYR A 259 -5.47 11.47 -5.79
CA TYR A 259 -5.66 11.79 -4.36
C TYR A 259 -4.39 11.63 -3.53
N PHE A 260 -3.57 10.63 -3.89
CA PHE A 260 -2.36 10.24 -3.18
C PHE A 260 -1.22 9.98 -4.18
N PRO A 261 -0.83 10.99 -4.96
CA PRO A 261 0.38 10.89 -5.76
C PRO A 261 1.61 10.74 -4.85
N PRO A 262 2.76 10.25 -5.35
CA PRO A 262 3.96 10.03 -4.53
C PRO A 262 4.38 11.21 -3.64
N GLU A 263 4.20 12.45 -4.10
CA GLU A 263 4.48 13.70 -3.38
C GLU A 263 3.60 13.90 -2.14
N SER A 264 2.51 13.16 -2.05
CA SER A 264 1.58 13.17 -0.91
C SER A 264 2.00 12.26 0.21
N PHE A 265 3.03 11.43 -0.01
CA PHE A 265 3.67 10.69 1.05
C PHE A 265 4.39 11.67 1.98
N ILE A 266 4.05 11.65 3.27
CA ILE A 266 4.65 12.55 4.25
C ILE A 266 5.88 11.88 4.88
N ARG A 267 5.65 10.72 5.51
CA ARG A 267 6.62 9.97 6.30
C ARG A 267 6.10 8.58 6.67
N PHE A 268 6.94 7.79 7.29
CA PHE A 268 6.51 6.62 8.05
C PHE A 268 6.10 7.05 9.46
N ASN A 269 5.13 6.34 10.03
CA ASN A 269 4.77 6.47 11.44
C ASN A 269 5.89 5.87 12.29
N ASP A 270 6.28 6.55 13.37
CA ASP A 270 7.32 6.06 14.29
C ASP A 270 6.83 4.81 15.05
N THR A 271 5.51 4.65 15.18
CA THR A 271 4.92 3.40 15.64
C THR A 271 5.10 2.32 14.57
N LYS A 272 5.98 1.36 14.85
CA LYS A 272 6.02 0.10 14.12
C LYS A 272 4.61 -0.52 14.18
N VAL A 273 4.20 -1.19 13.10
CA VAL A 273 3.14 -2.19 13.11
C VAL A 273 3.64 -3.31 14.02
N THR A 274 3.60 -3.08 15.32
CA THR A 274 3.78 -4.13 16.30
C THR A 274 2.62 -5.08 16.02
N CYS A 275 2.96 -6.26 15.56
CA CYS A 275 2.03 -7.36 15.63
C CYS A 275 1.93 -7.61 17.14
N THR A 276 0.98 -6.99 17.83
CA THR A 276 0.85 -7.02 19.30
C THR A 276 0.84 -8.45 19.84
N SER A 277 0.43 -9.44 19.04
CA SER A 277 0.61 -10.86 19.38
C SER A 277 2.08 -11.32 19.38
N ARG A 278 2.91 -10.84 18.45
CA ARG A 278 4.30 -11.29 18.28
C ARG A 278 5.18 -10.95 19.48
N ASP A 279 5.08 -9.71 19.94
CA ASP A 279 6.08 -9.15 20.85
C ASP A 279 5.78 -9.50 22.32
N PHE A 280 4.51 -9.71 22.63
CA PHE A 280 4.02 -9.99 23.99
C PHE A 280 3.86 -11.48 24.32
N GLU A 281 3.66 -12.36 23.34
CA GLU A 281 3.60 -13.81 23.56
C GLU A 281 5.01 -14.40 23.76
N ASP A 282 5.14 -15.34 24.70
CA ASP A 282 6.33 -16.19 24.81
C ASP A 282 6.47 -17.03 23.54
N PRO A 283 7.63 -17.05 22.86
CA PRO A 283 7.82 -17.90 21.68
C PRO A 283 7.85 -19.39 22.02
N LYS A 284 8.04 -19.80 23.28
CA LYS A 284 8.12 -21.20 23.69
C LYS A 284 6.75 -21.78 23.99
N CYS A 285 6.42 -22.90 23.36
CA CYS A 285 5.19 -23.63 23.64
C CYS A 285 5.23 -24.20 25.06
N ARG A 286 4.19 -23.94 25.86
CA ARG A 286 4.07 -24.43 27.24
C ARG A 286 3.90 -25.95 27.32
N GLU A 287 3.26 -26.55 26.31
CA GLU A 287 2.95 -27.99 26.32
C GLU A 287 4.17 -28.84 25.95
N CYS A 288 4.87 -28.52 24.85
CA CYS A 288 5.98 -29.34 24.34
C CYS A 288 7.36 -28.66 24.40
N GLY A 289 7.44 -27.39 24.80
CA GLY A 289 8.70 -26.66 24.92
C GLY A 289 9.33 -26.19 23.59
N GLN A 290 8.72 -26.45 22.43
CA GLN A 290 9.24 -25.99 21.13
C GLN A 290 9.17 -24.46 20.98
N ILE A 291 10.20 -23.87 20.37
CA ILE A 291 10.29 -22.41 20.18
C ILE A 291 9.80 -22.02 18.79
N MET A 292 8.74 -21.22 18.75
CA MET A 292 8.08 -20.74 17.53
C MET A 292 8.16 -19.22 17.43
N LYS A 293 9.00 -18.75 16.50
CA LYS A 293 9.35 -17.32 16.35
C LYS A 293 8.20 -16.46 15.79
N THR A 294 7.29 -17.03 15.01
CA THR A 294 6.25 -16.27 14.29
C THR A 294 4.85 -16.63 14.76
N SER A 295 3.91 -15.67 14.75
CA SER A 295 2.50 -15.95 15.09
C SER A 295 1.88 -17.00 14.16
N ALA A 296 2.23 -16.99 12.87
CA ALA A 296 1.77 -18.00 11.91
C ALA A 296 2.27 -19.41 12.26
N SER A 297 3.56 -19.55 12.57
CA SER A 297 4.12 -20.84 12.98
C SER A 297 3.52 -21.31 14.30
N ARG A 298 3.29 -20.41 15.27
CA ARG A 298 2.59 -20.72 16.53
C ARG A 298 1.18 -21.28 16.30
N ARG A 299 0.37 -20.64 15.44
CA ARG A 299 -0.98 -21.14 15.13
C ARG A 299 -0.96 -22.51 14.44
N THR A 300 -0.06 -22.71 13.48
CA THR A 300 0.10 -24.03 12.84
C THR A 300 0.55 -25.08 13.85
N HIS A 301 1.46 -24.73 14.76
CA HIS A 301 1.91 -25.60 15.84
C HIS A 301 0.78 -26.00 16.79
N ILE A 302 -0.04 -25.05 17.24
CA ILE A 302 -1.23 -25.32 18.08
C ILE A 302 -2.20 -26.23 17.33
N ALA A 303 -2.41 -26.00 16.04
CA ALA A 303 -3.28 -26.84 15.25
C ALA A 303 -2.82 -28.32 15.23
N HIS A 304 -1.51 -28.59 15.30
CA HIS A 304 -1.00 -29.94 15.46
C HIS A 304 -1.31 -30.54 16.83
N HIS A 305 -1.13 -29.78 17.92
CA HIS A 305 -1.52 -30.22 19.27
C HIS A 305 -3.02 -30.55 19.37
N LEU A 306 -3.86 -29.73 18.72
CA LEU A 306 -5.31 -29.93 18.70
C LEU A 306 -5.78 -30.95 17.64
N ASN A 307 -4.86 -31.56 16.89
CA ASN A 307 -5.14 -32.38 15.71
C ASN A 307 -6.16 -31.74 14.75
N LEU A 308 -6.11 -30.41 14.61
CA LEU A 308 -7.08 -29.63 13.84
C LEU A 308 -6.73 -29.68 12.35
N ARG A 309 -7.37 -30.61 11.64
CA ARG A 309 -7.21 -30.81 10.20
C ARG A 309 -8.54 -30.63 9.47
N TYR A 310 -8.47 -30.06 8.29
CA TYR A 310 -9.60 -29.85 7.39
C TYR A 310 -9.37 -30.59 6.09
N LYS A 311 -10.44 -31.17 5.54
CA LYS A 311 -10.42 -31.80 4.22
C LYS A 311 -10.16 -30.75 3.14
N CYS A 312 -9.47 -31.15 2.07
CA CYS A 312 -9.35 -30.31 0.88
C CYS A 312 -10.73 -29.96 0.30
N LEU A 313 -10.83 -28.79 -0.32
CA LEU A 313 -12.04 -28.23 -0.93
C LEU A 313 -12.35 -28.81 -2.32
N PHE A 314 -11.49 -29.70 -2.83
CA PHE A 314 -11.66 -30.36 -4.13
C PHE A 314 -12.10 -31.80 -3.93
N ASP A 315 -13.20 -32.16 -4.57
CA ASP A 315 -13.71 -33.53 -4.57
C ASP A 315 -12.65 -34.49 -5.13
N GLY A 316 -12.47 -35.62 -4.45
CA GLY A 316 -11.43 -36.60 -4.79
C GLY A 316 -10.04 -36.32 -4.20
N CYS A 317 -9.79 -35.14 -3.61
CA CYS A 317 -8.54 -34.88 -2.90
C CYS A 317 -8.63 -35.37 -1.45
N SER A 318 -7.92 -36.45 -1.12
CA SER A 318 -7.88 -37.06 0.22
C SER A 318 -7.02 -36.31 1.23
N SER A 319 -6.38 -35.20 0.82
CA SER A 319 -5.49 -34.44 1.69
C SER A 319 -6.25 -33.81 2.86
N GLN A 320 -5.68 -33.92 4.05
CA GLN A 320 -6.14 -33.24 5.27
C GLN A 320 -5.05 -32.34 5.83
N LEU A 321 -5.36 -31.05 5.93
CA LEU A 321 -4.37 -30.00 6.16
C LEU A 321 -4.85 -29.05 7.27
N VAL A 322 -3.90 -28.38 7.92
CA VAL A 322 -4.23 -27.22 8.76
C VAL A 322 -4.73 -26.09 7.85
N ALA A 323 -5.71 -25.30 8.31
CA ALA A 323 -6.31 -24.22 7.52
C ALA A 323 -5.28 -23.23 6.95
N SER A 324 -4.22 -22.92 7.72
CA SER A 324 -3.12 -22.04 7.27
C SER A 324 -2.32 -22.60 6.08
N SER A 325 -2.27 -23.92 5.93
CA SER A 325 -1.56 -24.61 4.83
C SER A 325 -2.45 -24.83 3.60
N MET A 326 -3.75 -24.57 3.69
CA MET A 326 -4.70 -24.84 2.60
C MET A 326 -4.35 -24.04 1.34
N THR A 327 -4.05 -22.75 1.45
CA THR A 327 -3.69 -21.92 0.29
C THR A 327 -2.45 -22.45 -0.44
N ALA A 328 -1.43 -22.90 0.29
CA ALA A 328 -0.23 -23.46 -0.32
C ALA A 328 -0.56 -24.76 -1.07
N HIS A 329 -1.38 -25.63 -0.48
CA HIS A 329 -1.84 -26.86 -1.11
C HIS A 329 -2.65 -26.60 -2.39
N LEU A 330 -3.59 -25.64 -2.36
CA LEU A 330 -4.37 -25.24 -3.53
C LEU A 330 -3.46 -24.79 -4.68
N ASN A 331 -2.43 -24.00 -4.38
CA ASN A 331 -1.48 -23.52 -5.39
C ASN A 331 -0.56 -24.63 -5.92
N THR A 332 -0.10 -25.56 -5.08
CA THR A 332 0.90 -26.56 -5.49
C THR A 332 0.29 -27.79 -6.12
N VAL A 333 -0.79 -28.32 -5.53
CA VAL A 333 -1.47 -29.55 -5.94
C VAL A 333 -2.55 -29.28 -6.98
N HIS A 334 -3.37 -28.26 -6.76
CA HIS A 334 -4.49 -27.94 -7.66
C HIS A 334 -4.17 -26.86 -8.69
N LYS A 335 -2.98 -26.23 -8.61
CA LYS A 335 -2.57 -25.10 -9.45
C LYS A 335 -3.62 -23.98 -9.50
N LYS A 336 -4.34 -23.78 -8.40
CA LYS A 336 -5.45 -22.82 -8.31
C LYS A 336 -5.25 -21.86 -7.16
N LYS A 337 -5.49 -20.59 -7.42
CA LYS A 337 -5.55 -19.53 -6.41
C LYS A 337 -6.93 -19.51 -5.75
N VAL A 338 -7.02 -18.98 -4.53
CA VAL A 338 -8.30 -18.81 -3.81
C VAL A 338 -9.32 -18.00 -4.63
N ALA A 339 -8.85 -17.05 -5.45
CA ALA A 339 -9.69 -16.22 -6.31
C ALA A 339 -10.29 -16.98 -7.52
N GLU A 340 -9.78 -18.16 -7.85
CA GLU A 340 -10.20 -19.00 -9.00
C GLU A 340 -11.08 -20.19 -8.57
N LEU A 341 -11.38 -20.27 -7.28
CA LEU A 341 -12.26 -21.28 -6.72
C LEU A 341 -13.72 -21.02 -7.11
N SER A 342 -14.54 -22.08 -7.13
CA SER A 342 -15.99 -21.93 -7.32
C SER A 342 -16.63 -21.18 -6.15
N GLU A 343 -17.85 -20.66 -6.33
CA GLU A 343 -18.54 -19.92 -5.26
C GLU A 343 -18.71 -20.76 -3.98
N GLN A 344 -19.00 -22.05 -4.15
CA GLN A 344 -19.11 -23.01 -3.04
C GLN A 344 -17.77 -23.24 -2.35
N GLN A 345 -16.69 -23.39 -3.12
CA GLN A 345 -15.34 -23.59 -2.59
C GLN A 345 -14.82 -22.34 -1.86
N ILE A 346 -15.05 -21.14 -2.39
CA ILE A 346 -14.71 -19.87 -1.74
C ILE A 346 -15.43 -19.76 -0.39
N PHE A 347 -16.72 -20.09 -0.37
CA PHE A 347 -17.51 -20.04 0.85
C PHE A 347 -17.02 -21.08 1.87
N ALA A 348 -16.78 -22.32 1.46
CA ALA A 348 -16.25 -23.37 2.32
C ALA A 348 -14.86 -23.01 2.89
N HIS A 349 -13.97 -22.48 2.05
CA HIS A 349 -12.66 -21.97 2.47
C HIS A 349 -12.79 -20.90 3.57
N LYS A 350 -13.72 -19.97 3.39
CA LYS A 350 -13.97 -18.91 4.38
C LYS A 350 -14.52 -19.47 5.69
N GLN A 351 -15.52 -20.36 5.63
CA GLN A 351 -16.08 -21.00 6.83
C GLN A 351 -15.01 -21.76 7.61
N MET A 352 -14.17 -22.53 6.91
CA MET A 352 -12.99 -23.18 7.49
C MET A 352 -12.09 -22.18 8.22
N MET A 353 -11.73 -21.06 7.58
CA MET A 353 -10.86 -20.03 8.18
C MET A 353 -11.50 -19.34 9.41
N LEU A 354 -12.82 -19.12 9.39
CA LEU A 354 -13.55 -18.53 10.52
C LEU A 354 -13.51 -19.44 11.74
N VAL A 355 -13.82 -20.73 11.54
CA VAL A 355 -13.75 -21.75 12.60
C VAL A 355 -12.33 -21.84 13.15
N PHE A 356 -11.33 -21.89 12.27
CA PHE A 356 -9.92 -21.94 12.67
C PHE A 356 -9.53 -20.73 13.52
N HIS A 357 -9.85 -19.50 13.07
CA HIS A 357 -9.53 -18.29 13.83
C HIS A 357 -10.21 -18.23 15.19
N LYS A 358 -11.46 -18.69 15.30
CA LYS A 358 -12.17 -18.79 16.57
C LYS A 358 -11.43 -19.71 17.55
N ILE A 359 -11.08 -20.92 17.10
CA ILE A 359 -10.32 -21.89 17.92
C ILE A 359 -8.96 -21.30 18.32
N MET A 360 -8.23 -20.70 17.38
CA MET A 360 -6.90 -20.12 17.65
C MET A 360 -6.97 -18.97 18.66
N LYS A 361 -8.02 -18.14 18.64
CA LYS A 361 -8.19 -17.04 19.61
C LYS A 361 -8.25 -17.57 21.05
N GLU A 362 -8.87 -18.73 21.26
CA GLU A 362 -9.00 -19.36 22.58
C GLU A 362 -7.78 -20.21 22.96
N ALA A 363 -7.15 -20.85 21.98
CA ALA A 363 -6.04 -21.77 22.22
C ALA A 363 -4.69 -21.06 22.36
N VAL A 364 -4.39 -20.02 21.56
CA VAL A 364 -3.07 -19.38 21.54
C VAL A 364 -2.57 -18.98 22.93
N PRO A 365 -3.35 -18.30 23.78
CA PRO A 365 -2.87 -17.91 25.12
C PRO A 365 -2.56 -19.08 26.06
N LYS A 366 -3.13 -20.28 25.81
CA LYS A 366 -2.88 -21.49 26.62
C LYS A 366 -1.52 -22.12 26.29
N TYR A 367 -1.17 -22.11 25.01
CA TYR A 367 0.06 -22.69 24.48
C TYR A 367 1.24 -21.72 24.50
N PHE A 368 0.98 -20.43 24.26
CA PHE A 368 1.99 -19.37 24.23
C PHE A 368 1.50 -18.22 25.12
N PRO A 369 1.75 -18.29 26.44
CA PRO A 369 1.30 -17.28 27.38
C PRO A 369 1.99 -15.94 27.12
N TYR A 370 1.37 -14.86 27.58
CA TYR A 370 2.01 -13.55 27.57
C TYR A 370 3.21 -13.52 28.52
N LYS A 371 4.29 -12.84 28.13
CA LYS A 371 5.48 -12.65 28.96
C LYS A 371 5.08 -11.92 30.25
N THR A 372 5.36 -12.52 31.40
CA THR A 372 4.93 -12.08 32.75
C THR A 372 5.53 -10.74 33.23
N GLY A 373 6.29 -10.03 32.41
CA GLY A 373 6.87 -8.71 32.72
C GLY A 373 6.35 -7.55 31.87
N ALA A 374 5.39 -7.77 30.98
CA ALA A 374 4.72 -6.67 30.29
C ALA A 374 3.73 -6.01 31.25
N ASN A 375 4.00 -4.78 31.66
CA ASN A 375 3.10 -4.00 32.53
C ASN A 375 1.68 -4.02 31.95
N LYS A 376 0.68 -4.36 32.77
CA LYS A 376 -0.72 -4.46 32.35
C LYS A 376 -1.28 -3.16 31.75
N GLU A 377 -0.63 -2.02 32.03
CA GLU A 377 -0.96 -0.71 31.48
C GLU A 377 -0.74 -0.62 29.96
N ASP A 378 0.19 -1.41 29.40
CA ASP A 378 0.49 -1.40 27.95
C ASP A 378 -0.51 -2.24 27.12
N LEU A 379 -1.35 -3.06 27.77
CA LEU A 379 -2.31 -3.96 27.10
C LEU A 379 -3.71 -3.33 26.92
N GLN A 380 -3.96 -2.13 27.46
CA GLN A 380 -5.26 -1.43 27.38
C GLN A 380 -5.29 -0.30 26.33
N ASN A 381 -4.17 0.04 25.71
CA ASN A 381 -4.05 1.00 24.60
C ASN A 381 -3.94 0.29 23.25
#